data_AF-A0A2G2AQK5-F1
#
_entry.id   AF-A0A2G2AQK5-F1
#
_cell.length_a   1.000
_cell.length_b   1.000
_cell.length_c   1.000
_cell.angle_alpha   90.00
_cell.angle_beta   90.00
_cell.angle_gamma   90.00
#
_symmetry.space_group_name_H-M   'P 1'
#
loop_
_entity.id
_entity.type
_entity.pdbx_description
1 polymer ?
#
loop_
_entity_poly.entity_id
_entity_poly.type
_entity_poly.pdbx_seq_one_letter_code
_entity_poly.pdbx_strand_id
1 'polypeptide(L)' 'NQTLLIKAAAIRQKWIDQGQSLNIFITLDKASGKYLNEIYMLAWKLGLKSTYYLRSQSPEVSGDVEDRSMECVGCQ' A
#
# COMPACT_ATOMS: atom_id res chain seq x y z
N ASN A 1 -7.46 2.56 7.42
CA ASN A 1 -8.33 1.79 6.49
C ASN A 1 -7.72 1.85 5.10
N GLN A 2 -7.28 0.72 4.54
CA GLN A 2 -6.52 0.69 3.26
C GLN A 2 -7.38 1.07 2.05
N THR A 3 -8.68 0.80 2.07
CA THR A 3 -9.58 1.17 0.96
C THR A 3 -9.66 2.68 0.72
N LEU A 4 -9.55 3.49 1.78
CA LEU A 4 -9.49 4.96 1.67
C LEU A 4 -8.20 5.42 0.98
N LEU A 5 -7.07 4.80 1.33
CA LEU A 5 -5.78 5.10 0.73
C LEU A 5 -5.78 4.81 -0.78
N ILE A 6 -6.35 3.66 -1.18
CA ILE A 6 -6.54 3.31 -2.59
C ILE A 6 -7.39 4.36 -3.31
N LYS A 7 -8.53 4.78 -2.74
CA LYS A 7 -9.40 5.80 -3.35
C LYS A 7 -8.69 7.14 -3.52
N ALA A 8 -7.94 7.59 -2.50
CA ALA A 8 -7.18 8.83 -2.58
C ALA A 8 -6.08 8.77 -3.66
N ALA A 9 -5.39 7.63 -3.76
CA ALA A 9 -4.38 7.40 -4.80
C ALA A 9 -4.99 7.39 -6.21
N ALA A 10 -6.17 6.77 -6.38
CA ALA A 10 -6.91 6.79 -7.64
C ALA A 10 -7.27 8.22 -8.08
N ILE A 11 -7.80 9.03 -7.16
CA ILE A 11 -8.23 10.41 -7.46
C ILE A 11 -7.09 11.25 -7.99
N ARG A 12 -5.90 11.17 -7.37
CA ARG A 12 -4.72 11.94 -7.82
C ARG A 12 -4.08 11.37 -9.08
N GLN A 13 -4.30 10.09 -9.41
CA GLN A 13 -3.69 9.43 -10.57
C GLN A 13 -4.03 10.13 -11.89
N LYS A 14 -5.17 10.82 -11.98
CA LYS A 14 -5.55 11.61 -13.16
C LYS A 14 -4.59 12.76 -13.49
N TRP A 15 -3.84 13.24 -12.50
CA TRP A 15 -2.86 14.32 -12.64
C TRP A 15 -1.41 13.80 -12.67
N ILE A 16 -1.22 12.48 -12.68
CA ILE A 16 0.09 11.82 -12.72
C ILE A 16 0.17 11.05 -14.04
N ASP A 17 0.96 11.57 -14.96
CA ASP A 17 1.21 11.01 -16.29
C ASP A 17 1.88 9.63 -16.23
N GLN A 18 2.80 9.43 -15.27
CA GLN A 18 3.42 8.14 -14.95
C GLN A 18 2.65 7.41 -13.83
N GLY A 19 3.34 6.77 -12.88
CA GLY A 19 2.76 6.04 -11.77
C GLY A 19 3.07 6.67 -10.40
N GLN A 20 2.69 5.96 -9.35
CA GLN A 20 2.95 6.33 -7.97
C GLN A 20 3.26 5.07 -7.16
N SER A 21 4.30 5.11 -6.34
CA SER A 21 4.66 3.99 -5.47
C SER A 21 3.72 3.96 -4.25
N LEU A 22 2.64 3.17 -4.33
CA LEU A 22 1.65 3.08 -3.27
C LEU A 22 1.84 1.83 -2.39
N ASN A 23 2.32 2.02 -1.17
CA ASN A 23 2.42 0.95 -0.17
C ASN A 23 1.06 0.64 0.48
N ILE A 24 0.79 -0.65 0.71
CA ILE A 24 -0.36 -1.16 1.44
C ILE A 24 0.12 -1.66 2.80
N PHE A 25 -0.55 -1.25 3.87
CA PHE A 25 -0.20 -1.66 5.23
C PHE A 25 -1.32 -2.51 5.84
N ILE A 26 -0.98 -3.70 6.33
CA ILE A 26 -1.93 -4.63 6.92
C ILE A 26 -1.48 -5.04 8.33
N THR A 27 -2.42 -5.01 9.26
CA THR A 27 -2.24 -5.57 10.59
C THR A 27 -2.56 -7.06 10.55
N LEU A 28 -1.92 -7.87 11.40
CA LEU A 28 -2.04 -9.34 11.33
C LEU A 28 -3.48 -9.82 11.57
N ASP A 29 -4.27 -9.11 12.37
CA ASP A 29 -5.70 -9.37 12.62
C ASP A 29 -6.57 -9.24 11.35
N LYS A 30 -6.12 -8.46 10.36
CA LYS A 30 -6.84 -8.22 9.10
C LYS A 30 -6.23 -8.94 7.91
N ALA A 31 -5.12 -9.66 8.10
CA ALA A 31 -4.38 -10.36 7.07
C ALA A 31 -5.12 -11.60 6.56
N SER A 32 -6.22 -11.39 5.83
CA SER A 32 -6.97 -12.43 5.13
C SER A 32 -6.86 -12.26 3.62
N GLY A 33 -6.84 -13.38 2.90
CA GLY A 33 -6.82 -13.36 1.43
C GLY A 33 -8.03 -12.64 0.84
N LYS A 34 -9.21 -12.77 1.47
CA LYS A 34 -10.43 -12.05 1.06
C LYS A 34 -10.23 -10.54 1.11
N TYR A 35 -9.72 -10.01 2.23
CA TYR A 35 -9.52 -8.58 2.40
C TYR A 35 -8.44 -8.02 1.46
N LEU A 36 -7.36 -8.77 1.25
CA LEU A 36 -6.33 -8.39 0.27
C LEU A 36 -6.91 -8.35 -1.16
N ASN A 37 -7.70 -9.36 -1.53
CA ASN A 37 -8.39 -9.38 -2.83
C ASN A 37 -9.31 -8.17 -3.00
N GLU A 38 -10.09 -7.81 -1.97
CA GLU A 38 -10.93 -6.60 -2.00
C GLU A 38 -10.13 -5.32 -2.24
N ILE A 39 -8.97 -5.16 -1.59
CA ILE A 39 -8.07 -4.01 -1.78
C ILE A 39 -7.54 -3.96 -3.21
N TYR A 40 -6.96 -5.06 -3.71
CA TYR A 40 -6.35 -5.10 -5.03
C TYR A 40 -7.37 -4.96 -6.16
N MET A 41 -8.52 -5.61 -6.03
CA MET A 41 -9.60 -5.49 -7.02
C MET A 41 -10.20 -4.09 -7.02
N LEU A 42 -10.30 -3.43 -5.86
CA LEU A 42 -10.70 -2.02 -5.81
C LEU A 42 -9.67 -1.12 -6.51
N ALA A 43 -8.38 -1.35 -6.28
CA ALA A 43 -7.31 -0.57 -6.91
C ALA A 43 -7.36 -0.68 -8.44
N TRP A 44 -7.52 -1.90 -8.95
CA TRP A 44 -7.68 -2.16 -10.38
C TRP A 44 -8.93 -1.48 -10.95
N LYS A 45 -10.09 -1.65 -10.30
CA LYS A 45 -11.37 -1.02 -10.73
C LYS A 45 -11.30 0.51 -10.79
N LEU A 46 -10.53 1.13 -9.90
CA LEU A 46 -10.36 2.59 -9.85
C LEU A 46 -9.23 3.12 -10.75
N GLY A 47 -8.55 2.24 -11.50
CA GLY A 47 -7.53 2.64 -12.47
C GLY A 47 -6.18 3.03 -11.86
N LEU A 48 -5.83 2.51 -10.68
CA LEU A 48 -4.44 2.62 -10.21
C LEU A 48 -3.52 1.85 -11.16
N LYS A 49 -2.40 2.46 -11.51
CA LYS A 49 -1.41 1.86 -12.42
C LYS A 49 -0.57 0.78 -11.74
N SER A 50 -0.28 0.92 -10.46
CA SER A 50 0.47 -0.06 -9.67
C SER A 50 0.22 0.07 -8.17
N THR A 51 0.56 -1.00 -7.44
CA THR A 51 0.76 -1.01 -5.99
C THR A 51 2.20 -1.43 -5.73
N TYR A 52 2.79 -0.93 -4.65
CA TYR A 52 4.20 -1.19 -4.36
C TYR A 52 4.39 -2.35 -3.38
N TYR A 53 4.66 -2.09 -2.11
CA TYR A 53 4.77 -3.16 -1.11
C TYR A 53 3.46 -3.43 -0.40
N LEU A 54 3.22 -4.71 -0.10
CA LEU A 54 2.37 -5.12 1.02
C LEU A 54 3.26 -5.24 2.27
N ARG A 55 2.98 -4.41 3.28
CA ARG A 55 3.72 -4.37 4.55
C ARG A 55 2.82 -4.90 5.66
N SER A 56 3.29 -5.92 6.37
CA SER A 56 2.67 -6.38 7.61
C SER A 56 3.28 -5.67 8.82
N GLN A 57 2.48 -5.52 9.87
CA GLN A 57 3.00 -5.19 11.19
C GLN A 57 3.85 -6.38 11.70
N SER A 58 5.04 -6.11 12.24
CA SER A 58 5.82 -7.15 12.90
C SER A 58 5.16 -7.52 14.24
N PRO A 59 4.97 -8.81 14.54
CA PRO A 59 4.33 -9.27 15.77
C PRO A 59 5.16 -8.99 17.03
N GLU A 60 6.46 -8.71 16.88
CA GLU A 60 7.43 -8.59 17.99
C GLU A 60 7.74 -7.13 18.38
N VAL A 61 7.06 -6.14 17.79
CA VAL A 61 7.44 -4.72 17.98
C VAL A 61 7.04 -4.21 19.36
N SER A 62 7.98 -4.33 20.28
CA SER A 62 8.12 -3.48 21.46
C SER A 62 9.08 -2.34 21.14
N GLY A 63 8.56 -1.16 20.78
CA GLY A 63 9.30 0.08 21.00
C GLY A 63 9.77 0.88 19.78
N ASP A 64 10.23 0.29 18.68
CA ASP A 64 10.88 1.08 17.63
C ASP A 64 10.25 0.88 16.24
N VAL A 65 9.92 1.99 15.57
CA VAL A 65 9.47 2.01 14.17
C VAL A 65 10.72 1.80 13.30
N GLU A 66 10.89 0.60 12.75
CA GLU A 66 11.98 0.29 11.83
C GLU A 66 11.98 1.23 10.62
N ASP A 67 13.04 2.03 10.47
CA ASP A 67 13.24 2.88 9.29
C ASP A 67 13.69 2.01 8.10
N ARG A 68 12.76 1.77 7.17
CA ARG A 68 12.99 1.01 5.94
C ARG A 68 13.17 1.90 4.71
N SER A 69 13.49 3.18 4.92
CA SER A 69 13.84 4.11 3.83
C SER A 69 15.01 3.60 2.97
N MET A 70 15.82 2.70 3.51
CA MET A 70 16.98 2.12 2.82
C MET A 70 16.66 1.05 1.77
N GLU A 71 15.44 0.51 1.69
CA GLU A 71 15.12 -0.56 0.72
C GLU A 71 14.97 -0.06 -0.73
N CYS A 72 14.78 1.25 -0.94
CA CYS A 72 14.42 1.84 -2.24
C CYS A 72 15.30 3.03 -2.67
N VAL A 73 16.49 3.18 -2.06
CA VAL A 73 17.30 4.43 -2.10
C VAL A 73 17.72 4.86 -3.50
N GLY A 74 17.95 3.91 -4.41
CA GLY A 74 18.49 4.24 -5.75
C GLY A 74 17.53 5.02 -6.65
N CYS A 75 16.21 4.92 -6.39
CA CYS A 75 15.17 5.51 -7.24
C CYS A 75 14.18 6.38 -6.45
N GLN A 76 14.51 6.73 -5.20
CA GLN A 76 13.65 7.51 -4.30
C GLN A 76 13.93 9.01 -4.41
#